data_AF-A0A951KVT4-F1
#
_entry.id   AF-A0A951KVT4-F1
#
_cell.length_a   1.000
_cell.length_b   1.000
_cell.length_c   1.000
_cell.angle_alpha   90.00
_cell.angle_beta   90.00
_cell.angle_gamma   90.00
#
_symmetry.space_group_name_H-M   'P 1'
#
loop_
_entity.id
_entity.type
_entity.pdbx_description
1 polymer ?
#
loop_
_entity_poly.entity_id
_entity_poly.type
_entity_poly.pdbx_seq_one_letter_code
_entity_poly.pdbx_strand_id
1 'polypeptide(L)'
;MAQTKRKRRTKHRGTAAGTIQTRGRTGRPPSSEERKKQTRQQAREQRLNTPPTWKGAATRGALAAILLFVLFAVIGKGKDPIVGAAIFGLVALALYIPGGYYMELMMYRRRQRRAQQGQPGLKARK
;
A
#
# COMPACT_ATOMS: atom_id res chain seq x y z
N MET A 1 19.30 -7.12 -54.28
CA MET A 1 17.89 -6.69 -54.18
C MET A 1 17.57 -6.40 -52.71
N ALA A 2 17.36 -5.14 -52.33
CA ALA A 2 17.09 -4.76 -50.94
C ALA A 2 15.59 -4.93 -50.63
N GLN A 3 15.24 -5.94 -49.82
CA GLN A 3 13.87 -6.21 -49.44
C GLN A 3 13.43 -5.20 -48.36
N THR A 4 12.77 -4.11 -48.74
CA THR A 4 12.21 -3.14 -47.78
C THR A 4 10.95 -3.73 -47.14
N LYS A 5 11.11 -4.49 -46.07
CA LYS A 5 10.00 -5.09 -45.30
C LYS A 5 9.27 -3.98 -44.50
N ARG A 6 8.33 -3.27 -45.15
CA ARG A 6 7.50 -2.27 -44.46
C ARG A 6 6.44 -2.99 -43.61
N LYS A 7 6.59 -2.92 -42.28
CA LYS A 7 5.63 -3.49 -41.32
C LYS A 7 4.26 -2.83 -41.48
N ARG A 8 3.21 -3.60 -41.81
CA ARG A 8 1.82 -3.12 -41.90
C ARG A 8 1.43 -2.45 -40.57
N ARG A 9 1.17 -1.13 -40.61
CA ARG A 9 0.57 -0.39 -39.49
C ARG A 9 -0.94 -0.34 -39.69
N THR A 10 -1.68 -0.77 -38.68
CA THR A 10 -3.15 -0.63 -38.65
C THR A 10 -3.51 0.68 -37.97
N LYS A 11 -4.60 1.32 -38.39
CA LYS A 11 -5.14 2.52 -37.72
C LYS A 11 -5.53 2.20 -36.27
N HIS A 12 -5.41 3.19 -35.39
CA HIS A 12 -5.92 3.08 -34.03
C HIS A 12 -7.44 2.95 -34.06
N ARG A 13 -7.99 2.01 -33.28
CA ARG A 13 -9.44 1.92 -33.07
C ARG A 13 -9.78 2.85 -31.92
N GLY A 14 -10.47 3.94 -32.23
CA GLY A 14 -10.97 4.89 -31.24
C GLY A 14 -12.49 5.02 -31.35
N THR A 15 -13.11 5.57 -30.32
CA THR A 15 -14.49 6.06 -30.43
C THR A 15 -14.49 7.50 -30.95
N ALA A 16 -15.61 7.97 -31.50
CA ALA A 16 -15.76 9.36 -31.95
C ALA A 16 -15.48 10.39 -30.83
N ALA A 17 -15.62 9.98 -29.56
CA ALA A 17 -15.30 10.77 -28.38
C ALA A 17 -13.79 10.82 -28.04
N GLY A 18 -12.90 10.40 -28.94
CA GLY A 18 -11.44 10.54 -28.77
C GLY A 18 -10.78 9.51 -27.83
N THR A 19 -11.51 8.51 -27.33
CA THR A 19 -10.88 7.45 -26.52
C THR A 19 -10.23 6.39 -27.40
N ILE A 20 -8.94 6.14 -27.18
CA ILE A 20 -8.16 5.12 -27.88
C ILE A 20 -8.31 3.80 -27.12
N GLN A 21 -8.84 2.76 -27.77
CA GLN A 21 -8.94 1.43 -27.16
C GLN A 21 -7.64 0.64 -27.37
N THR A 22 -7.18 -0.02 -26.31
CA THR A 22 -6.02 -0.93 -26.37
C THR A 22 -6.34 -2.13 -27.26
N ARG A 23 -5.37 -2.52 -28.11
CA ARG A 23 -5.49 -3.65 -29.05
C ARG A 23 -5.84 -4.94 -28.30
N GLY A 24 -6.89 -5.64 -28.73
CA GLY A 24 -7.30 -6.93 -28.17
C GLY A 24 -8.41 -6.86 -27.12
N ARG A 25 -8.93 -5.67 -26.77
CA ARG A 25 -10.11 -5.57 -25.91
C ARG A 25 -11.37 -5.86 -26.72
N THR A 26 -11.88 -7.08 -26.64
CA THR A 26 -13.12 -7.53 -27.32
C THR A 26 -14.38 -7.43 -26.45
N GLY A 27 -14.29 -6.82 -25.26
CA GLY A 27 -15.40 -6.74 -24.30
C GLY A 27 -16.04 -5.37 -24.17
N ARG A 28 -17.20 -5.33 -23.50
CA ARG A 28 -17.94 -4.11 -23.10
C ARG A 28 -17.00 -3.13 -22.36
N PRO A 29 -17.06 -1.80 -22.64
CA PRO A 29 -16.34 -0.82 -21.85
C PRO A 29 -16.81 -0.88 -20.39
N PRO A 30 -15.91 -0.67 -19.41
CA PRO A 30 -16.27 -0.84 -18.02
C PRO A 30 -17.23 0.27 -17.62
N SER A 31 -18.28 -0.10 -16.90
CA SER A 31 -19.26 0.84 -16.36
C SER A 31 -18.57 1.81 -15.39
N SER A 32 -19.21 2.96 -15.11
CA SER A 32 -18.66 3.93 -14.15
C SER A 32 -18.41 3.31 -12.77
N GLU A 33 -19.29 2.40 -12.33
CA GLU A 33 -19.16 1.67 -11.08
C GLU A 33 -18.01 0.66 -11.11
N GLU A 34 -17.84 -0.07 -12.20
CA GLU A 34 -16.73 -1.02 -12.36
C GLU A 34 -15.37 -0.30 -12.36
N ARG A 35 -15.30 0.88 -12.98
CA ARG A 35 -14.10 1.73 -12.92
C ARG A 35 -13.83 2.17 -11.48
N LYS A 36 -14.83 2.64 -10.74
CA LYS A 36 -14.68 3.02 -9.33
C LYS A 36 -14.19 1.84 -8.48
N LYS A 37 -14.74 0.64 -8.70
CA LYS A 37 -14.30 -0.59 -8.01
C LYS A 37 -12.85 -0.94 -8.34
N GLN A 38 -12.46 -0.90 -9.61
CA GLN A 38 -11.08 -1.13 -10.05
C GLN A 38 -10.11 -0.12 -9.45
N THR A 39 -10.44 1.18 -9.47
CA THR A 39 -9.62 2.23 -8.85
C THR A 39 -9.46 2.00 -7.35
N ARG A 40 -10.53 1.60 -6.65
CA ARG A 40 -10.49 1.30 -5.21
C ARG A 40 -9.61 0.09 -4.90
N GLN A 41 -9.67 -0.96 -5.72
CA GLN A 41 -8.82 -2.14 -5.60
C GLN A 41 -7.35 -1.79 -5.84
N GLN A 42 -7.05 -1.08 -6.92
CA GLN A 42 -5.68 -0.62 -7.23
C GLN A 42 -5.11 0.29 -6.14
N ALA A 43 -5.91 1.22 -5.61
CA ALA A 43 -5.48 2.08 -4.51
C ALA A 43 -5.18 1.29 -3.23
N ARG A 44 -5.94 0.22 -2.95
CA ARG A 44 -5.69 -0.68 -1.82
C ARG A 44 -4.39 -1.46 -2.01
N GLU A 45 -4.17 -2.00 -3.21
CA GLU A 45 -2.94 -2.73 -3.55
C GLU A 45 -1.70 -1.84 -3.47
N GLN A 46 -1.79 -0.60 -3.97
CA GLN A 46 -0.70 0.38 -3.87
C GLN A 46 -0.35 0.67 -2.41
N ARG A 47 -1.35 0.93 -1.55
CA ARG A 47 -1.14 1.14 -0.11
C ARG A 47 -0.49 -0.06 0.59
N LEU A 48 -0.83 -1.29 0.18
CA LEU A 48 -0.26 -2.52 0.74
C LEU A 48 1.19 -2.77 0.31
N ASN A 49 1.57 -2.26 -0.87
CA ASN A 49 2.89 -2.42 -1.47
C ASN A 49 3.85 -1.26 -1.18
N THR A 50 3.37 -0.18 -0.54
CA THR A 50 4.23 0.89 -0.05
C THR A 50 5.15 0.35 1.07
N PRO A 51 6.47 0.60 1.01
CA PRO A 51 7.38 0.17 2.06
C PRO A 51 7.06 0.88 3.40
N PRO A 52 7.12 0.18 4.54
CA PRO A 52 6.90 0.80 5.84
C PRO A 52 8.03 1.81 6.12
N THR A 53 7.65 3.01 6.58
CA THR A 53 8.59 4.08 6.94
C THR A 53 8.62 4.28 8.44
N TRP A 54 9.78 4.65 8.97
CA TRP A 54 9.94 5.02 10.38
C TRP A 54 9.01 6.16 10.81
N LYS A 55 8.78 7.13 9.92
CA LYS A 55 7.83 8.22 10.14
C LYS A 55 6.40 7.72 10.34
N GLY A 56 5.97 6.72 9.56
CA GLY A 56 4.63 6.12 9.68
C GLY A 56 4.46 5.31 10.97
N ALA A 57 5.50 4.59 11.40
CA ALA A 57 5.50 3.89 12.69
C ALA A 57 5.47 4.89 13.86
N ALA A 58 6.24 5.98 13.77
CA ALA A 58 6.28 7.02 14.79
C ALA A 58 4.92 7.73 14.97
N THR A 59 4.23 8.09 13.89
CA THR A 59 2.91 8.75 14.01
C THR A 59 1.84 7.83 14.59
N ARG A 60 1.85 6.54 14.23
CA ARG A 60 0.95 5.54 14.82
C ARG A 60 1.28 5.28 16.30
N GLY A 61 2.56 5.18 16.64
CA GLY A 61 3.02 5.04 18.03
C GLY A 61 2.69 6.25 18.89
N ALA A 62 2.84 7.47 18.35
CA ALA A 62 2.46 8.70 19.03
C ALA A 62 0.96 8.76 19.31
N LEU A 63 0.11 8.38 18.34
CA LEU A 63 -1.34 8.27 18.56
C LEU A 63 -1.70 7.27 19.66
N ALA A 64 -1.07 6.10 19.67
CA ALA A 64 -1.28 5.09 20.70
C ALA A 64 -0.85 5.58 22.09
N ALA A 65 0.29 6.29 22.18
CA ALA A 65 0.76 6.86 23.43
C ALA A 65 -0.15 7.97 23.96
N ILE A 66 -0.68 8.84 23.08
CA ILE A 66 -1.68 9.85 23.46
C ILE A 66 -2.93 9.17 24.02
N LEU A 67 -3.42 8.12 23.36
CA LEU A 67 -4.59 7.35 23.81
C LEU A 67 -4.36 6.72 25.19
N LEU A 68 -3.22 6.08 25.40
CA LEU A 68 -2.84 5.50 26.69
C LEU A 68 -2.69 6.59 27.76
N PHE A 69 -2.07 7.72 27.43
CA PHE A 69 -1.94 8.84 28.36
C PHE A 69 -3.31 9.35 28.82
N VAL A 70 -4.24 9.57 27.88
CA VAL A 70 -5.62 9.99 28.21
C VAL A 70 -6.32 8.93 29.06
N LEU A 71 -6.19 7.65 28.71
CA LEU A 71 -6.81 6.55 29.45
C LEU A 71 -6.31 6.49 30.90
N PHE A 72 -4.99 6.56 31.10
CA PHE A 72 -4.39 6.54 32.43
C PHE A 72 -4.66 7.82 33.22
N ALA A 73 -4.72 8.99 32.56
CA ALA A 73 -5.07 10.25 33.21
C ALA A 73 -6.53 10.25 33.72
N VAL A 74 -7.46 9.60 33.00
CA VAL A 74 -8.87 9.54 33.39
C VAL A 74 -9.15 8.43 34.42
N ILE A 75 -8.45 7.30 34.34
CA ILE A 75 -8.70 6.11 35.19
C ILE A 75 -7.83 6.09 36.46
N GLY A 76 -6.66 6.76 36.45
CA GLY A 76 -5.66 6.67 37.51
C GLY A 76 -6.12 7.24 38.86
N LYS A 77 -6.50 6.35 39.80
CA LYS A 77 -6.80 6.68 41.21
C LYS A 77 -5.56 6.60 42.11
N GLY A 78 -4.53 7.41 41.84
CA GLY A 78 -3.28 7.46 42.61
C GLY A 78 -2.97 8.85 43.17
N LYS A 79 -1.89 8.97 43.96
CA LYS A 79 -1.38 10.27 44.45
C LYS A 79 -0.75 11.10 43.32
N ASP A 80 -0.05 10.45 42.38
CA ASP A 80 0.54 11.08 41.19
C ASP A 80 0.27 10.24 39.91
N PRO A 81 -1.00 10.08 39.49
CA PRO A 81 -1.36 9.23 38.37
C PRO A 81 -0.76 9.71 37.05
N ILE A 82 -0.46 11.01 36.96
CA ILE A 82 0.10 11.67 35.78
C ILE A 82 1.55 11.22 35.52
N VAL A 83 2.37 11.11 36.57
CA VAL A 83 3.79 10.72 36.44
C VAL A 83 3.92 9.25 36.06
N GLY A 84 3.14 8.38 36.72
CA GLY A 84 3.08 6.96 36.37
C GLY A 84 2.58 6.72 34.95
N ALA A 85 1.55 7.46 34.52
CA ALA A 85 1.04 7.43 33.15
C ALA A 85 2.09 7.87 32.12
N ALA A 86 2.84 8.93 32.42
CA ALA A 86 3.88 9.46 31.54
C ALA A 86 5.03 8.45 31.36
N ILE A 87 5.53 7.85 32.44
CA ILE A 87 6.60 6.86 32.39
C ILE A 87 6.13 5.60 31.64
N PHE A 88 4.95 5.08 31.98
CA PHE A 88 4.39 3.91 31.32
C PHE A 88 4.14 4.17 29.83
N GLY A 89 3.59 5.34 29.48
CA GLY A 89 3.39 5.76 28.10
C GLY A 89 4.70 5.87 27.32
N LEU A 90 5.76 6.40 27.93
CA LEU A 90 7.11 6.46 27.36
C LEU A 90 7.69 5.08 27.09
N VAL A 91 7.61 4.17 28.07
CA VAL A 91 8.10 2.78 27.92
C VAL A 91 7.29 2.03 26.87
N ALA A 92 5.97 2.19 26.87
CA ALA A 92 5.10 1.60 25.87
C ALA A 92 5.42 2.12 24.47
N LEU A 93 5.66 3.41 24.29
CA LEU A 93 6.04 4.02 23.01
C LEU A 93 7.41 3.51 22.55
N ALA A 94 8.38 3.42 23.47
CA ALA A 94 9.72 2.91 23.20
C ALA A 94 9.72 1.44 22.76
N LEU A 95 8.80 0.62 23.26
CA LEU A 95 8.64 -0.78 22.84
C LEU A 95 7.77 -0.93 21.58
N TYR A 96 6.70 -0.14 21.48
CA TYR A 96 5.70 -0.28 20.42
C TYR A 96 6.19 0.25 19.07
N ILE A 97 6.95 1.35 19.05
CA ILE A 97 7.50 1.90 17.80
C ILE A 97 8.43 0.89 17.09
N PRO A 98 9.49 0.36 17.73
CA PRO A 98 10.34 -0.63 17.07
C PRO A 98 9.59 -1.93 16.81
N GLY A 99 8.77 -2.42 17.75
CA GLY A 99 7.98 -3.63 17.56
C GLY A 99 7.04 -3.54 16.36
N GLY A 100 6.30 -2.44 16.24
CA GLY A 100 5.40 -2.17 15.11
C GLY A 100 6.15 -2.07 13.78
N TYR A 101 7.29 -1.38 13.76
CA TYR A 101 8.12 -1.27 12.56
C TYR A 101 8.61 -2.65 12.07
N TYR A 102 9.15 -3.47 12.97
CA TYR A 102 9.64 -4.80 12.61
C TYR A 102 8.52 -5.73 12.15
N MET A 103 7.34 -5.66 12.76
CA MET A 103 6.18 -6.47 12.38
C MET A 103 5.69 -6.09 10.97
N GLU A 104 5.61 -4.80 10.66
CA GLU A 104 5.26 -4.32 9.32
C GLU A 104 6.32 -4.72 8.27
N LEU A 105 7.60 -4.65 8.63
CA LEU A 105 8.70 -5.04 7.76
C LEU A 105 8.68 -6.56 7.45
N MET A 106 8.41 -7.40 8.45
CA MET A 106 8.26 -8.84 8.27
C MET A 106 7.10 -9.16 7.33
N MET A 107 5.93 -8.54 7.53
CA MET A 107 4.77 -8.75 6.66
C MET A 107 5.03 -8.25 5.23
N TYR A 108 5.71 -7.11 5.08
CA TYR A 108 6.12 -6.58 3.79
C TYR A 108 7.05 -7.53 3.04
N ARG A 109 8.09 -8.05 3.72
CA ARG A 109 9.03 -9.04 3.16
C ARG A 109 8.31 -10.33 2.76
N ARG A 110 7.37 -10.81 3.58
CA ARG A 110 6.55 -12.00 3.26
C ARG A 110 5.71 -11.79 2.00
N ARG A 111 5.12 -10.60 1.83
CA ARG A 111 4.35 -10.24 0.62
C ARG A 111 5.24 -10.16 -0.62
N GLN A 112 6.41 -9.52 -0.52
CA GLN A 112 7.35 -9.46 -1.64
C GLN A 112 7.83 -10.85 -2.09
N ARG A 113 8.13 -11.75 -1.15
CA ARG A 113 8.52 -13.14 -1.48
C ARG A 113 7.40 -13.87 -2.24
N ARG A 114 6.14 -13.70 -1.82
CA ARG A 114 4.97 -14.25 -2.52
C ARG A 114 4.77 -13.63 -3.90
N ALA A 115 4.99 -12.32 -4.05
CA ALA A 115 4.92 -11.63 -5.34
C ALA A 115 6.02 -12.11 -6.30
N GLN A 116 7.23 -12.39 -5.81
CA GLN A 116 8.33 -12.93 -6.60
C GLN A 116 8.09 -14.40 -6.99
N GLN A 117 7.53 -15.21 -6.09
CA GLN A 117 7.16 -16.61 -6.37
C GLN A 117 5.96 -16.74 -7.31
N GLY A 118 5.03 -15.77 -7.27
CA GLY A 118 3.87 -15.67 -8.17
C GLY A 118 4.19 -15.07 -9.55
N GLN A 119 5.44 -14.69 -9.83
CA GLN A 119 5.90 -14.26 -11.16
C GLN A 119 6.87 -15.28 -11.81
N PRO A 120 6.42 -16.50 -12.17
CA PRO A 120 7.26 -17.46 -12.89
C PRO A 120 7.32 -17.16 -14.40
N GLY A 121 7.69 -15.94 -14.85
CA GLY A 121 7.64 -15.68 -16.30
C GLY A 121 8.27 -14.44 -16.94
N LEU A 122 8.87 -13.50 -16.22
CA LEU A 122 9.43 -12.28 -16.87
C LEU A 122 10.96 -12.28 -17.05
N LYS A 123 11.63 -13.43 -16.85
CA LYS A 123 13.09 -13.58 -17.03
C LYS A 123 13.49 -14.56 -18.14
N ALA A 124 12.61 -14.90 -19.06
CA ALA A 124 12.93 -15.73 -20.24
C ALA A 124 12.60 -15.00 -21.55
N ARG A 125 13.26 -13.85 -21.76
CA ARG A 125 13.37 -13.22 -23.08
C ARG A 125 14.70 -12.47 -23.15
N LYS A 126 15.76 -13.22 -23.42
CA LYS A 126 16.93 -12.76 -24.16
C LYS A 126 17.08 -13.68 -25.35
#